data_AF-A0A937GGI8-F1
#
_entry.id   AF-A0A937GGI8-F1
#
_cell.length_a   1.000
_cell.length_b   1.000
_cell.length_c   1.000
_cell.angle_alpha   90.00
_cell.angle_beta   90.00
_cell.angle_gamma   90.00
#
_symmetry.space_group_name_H-M   'P 1'
#
loop_
_entity.id
_entity.type
_entity.pdbx_description
1 polymer ?
#
loop_
_entity_poly.entity_id
_entity_poly.type
_entity_poly.pdbx_seq_one_letter_code
_entity_poly.pdbx_strand_id
1 'polypeptide(L)'
;MRNSPQLITYADRLAGDLQGVLQLLNGPFAGAFGGVHILPFFDPIDGADAGFDPRDHTSVDQRLGTWSDIADISAHFDVMADLIVNHVSSNSAQFQNWIQLGHESQWDEMFLTLSSVFPHGASEEDLAKIYRPRPGLPFTTTTMRDGTDRLVWTTFTSDQIDIDVESQSGSAYLDSILNAFASGGVNLVRLDAVGYAIKRPGTTCFMLPETYEFIEQLAERCRSHSMEVLLEIHGFYEDQISIAKQVDLVYDFALPPLVLDAIYTADTNPLKEWITIRPTNCITVLDTHDGIGVIDVGAHPNDPTRPGLLSPERINQLVNEIARRSSGESTRATGAAASNLDLYQVNCTYLDALGNDVNSYILARLIQVLLPGVPQVYYVGLLGGRNDLILLDETRVGRDINRHYYTPQEILSALDTPLVEQMLNLLRWRAEHPAFGGDFELIADSPQHQLHLRWTRANPLAEITAVIDLADLRFSISDRVGDVEVTTTSFKSDADH
;
A
#
# COMPACT_ATOMS: atom_id res chain seq x y z
N MET A 1 -12.45 7.97 -9.78
CA MET A 1 -11.87 6.64 -9.97
C MET A 1 -12.93 5.66 -10.46
N ARG A 2 -12.55 4.74 -11.36
CA ARG A 2 -13.39 3.63 -11.85
C ARG A 2 -13.46 2.53 -10.79
N ASN A 3 -14.64 1.91 -10.62
CA ASN A 3 -14.81 0.74 -9.75
C ASN A 3 -14.33 -0.56 -10.44
N SER A 4 -13.06 -0.58 -10.86
CA SER A 4 -12.40 -1.66 -11.59
C SER A 4 -11.08 -1.99 -10.92
N PRO A 5 -10.58 -3.24 -10.98
CA PRO A 5 -9.30 -3.58 -10.36
C PRO A 5 -8.17 -2.68 -10.85
N GLN A 6 -7.17 -2.50 -9.99
CA GLN A 6 -5.98 -1.72 -10.26
C GLN A 6 -4.71 -2.55 -10.05
N LEU A 7 -3.68 -2.30 -10.85
CA LEU A 7 -2.35 -2.89 -10.68
C LEU A 7 -1.52 -2.01 -9.74
N ILE A 8 -0.77 -2.57 -8.80
CA ILE A 8 0.32 -1.86 -8.10
C ILE A 8 1.65 -2.37 -8.66
N THR A 9 2.52 -1.50 -9.14
CA THR A 9 3.81 -1.93 -9.71
C THR A 9 4.91 -0.88 -9.69
N TYR A 10 6.16 -1.34 -9.63
CA TYR A 10 7.32 -0.56 -10.05
C TYR A 10 7.50 -0.73 -11.56
N ALA A 11 7.66 0.37 -12.29
CA ALA A 11 7.76 0.33 -13.75
C ALA A 11 8.97 -0.49 -14.23
N ASP A 12 10.15 -0.30 -13.62
CA ASP A 12 11.37 -1.04 -13.93
C ASP A 12 11.27 -2.52 -13.57
N ARG A 13 10.68 -2.86 -12.41
CA ARG A 13 10.67 -4.24 -11.90
C ARG A 13 9.66 -5.14 -12.60
N LEU A 14 8.61 -4.59 -13.19
CA LEU A 14 7.64 -5.37 -13.96
C LEU A 14 7.84 -5.27 -15.46
N ALA A 15 8.17 -4.09 -16.00
CA ALA A 15 8.08 -3.87 -17.44
C ALA A 15 9.28 -3.12 -18.03
N GLY A 16 10.32 -2.88 -17.24
CA GLY A 16 11.51 -2.12 -17.61
C GLY A 16 11.31 -0.61 -17.61
N ASP A 17 10.19 -0.11 -18.15
CA ASP A 17 9.86 1.32 -18.23
C ASP A 17 8.33 1.57 -18.28
N LEU A 18 7.93 2.85 -18.34
CA LEU A 18 6.52 3.25 -18.36
C LEU A 18 5.78 2.78 -19.62
N GLN A 19 6.46 2.73 -20.77
CA GLN A 19 5.89 2.22 -22.01
C GLN A 19 5.65 0.71 -21.95
N GLY A 20 6.54 -0.03 -21.30
CA GLY A 20 6.37 -1.45 -21.00
C GLY A 20 5.12 -1.69 -20.15
N VAL A 21 4.88 -0.87 -19.12
CA VAL A 21 3.66 -0.97 -18.30
C VAL A 21 2.42 -0.78 -19.17
N LEU A 22 2.41 0.24 -20.03
CA LEU A 22 1.30 0.49 -20.96
C LEU A 22 1.07 -0.68 -21.93
N GLN A 23 2.15 -1.29 -22.43
CA GLN A 23 2.07 -2.46 -23.32
C GLN A 23 1.47 -3.68 -22.62
N LEU A 24 1.84 -3.93 -21.36
CA LEU A 24 1.26 -5.02 -20.57
C LEU A 24 -0.24 -4.80 -20.31
N LEU A 25 -0.63 -3.58 -19.92
CA LEU A 25 -2.02 -3.19 -19.68
C LEU A 25 -2.90 -3.32 -20.93
N ASN A 26 -2.38 -2.93 -22.10
CA ASN A 26 -3.10 -3.03 -23.38
C ASN A 26 -3.03 -4.42 -24.03
N GLY A 27 -2.09 -5.26 -23.61
CA GLY A 27 -1.85 -6.59 -24.17
C GLY A 27 -2.33 -7.70 -23.24
N PRO A 28 -1.42 -8.45 -22.59
CA PRO A 28 -1.77 -9.62 -21.80
C PRO A 28 -2.74 -9.32 -20.64
N PHE A 29 -2.71 -8.11 -20.08
CA PHE A 29 -3.60 -7.71 -18.98
C PHE A 29 -4.87 -6.98 -19.44
N ALA A 30 -5.14 -6.92 -20.74
CA ALA A 30 -6.30 -6.23 -21.28
C ALA A 30 -7.61 -6.71 -20.62
N GLY A 31 -8.43 -5.74 -20.20
CA GLY A 31 -9.71 -5.94 -19.52
C GLY A 31 -9.60 -6.28 -18.02
N ALA A 32 -8.43 -6.62 -17.50
CA ALA A 32 -8.27 -6.98 -16.09
C ALA A 32 -8.18 -5.74 -15.18
N PHE A 33 -7.62 -4.63 -15.68
CA PHE A 33 -7.36 -3.43 -14.89
C PHE A 33 -8.01 -2.18 -15.51
N GLY A 34 -8.58 -1.35 -14.65
CA GLY A 34 -9.09 -0.02 -15.01
C GLY A 34 -8.15 1.11 -14.60
N GLY A 35 -7.12 0.81 -13.82
CA GLY A 35 -6.12 1.75 -13.35
C GLY A 35 -4.81 1.09 -12.92
N VAL A 36 -3.80 1.90 -12.64
CA VAL A 36 -2.49 1.47 -12.14
C VAL A 36 -1.95 2.46 -11.11
N HIS A 37 -1.50 1.94 -9.98
CA HIS A 37 -0.60 2.61 -9.05
C HIS A 37 0.83 2.32 -9.47
N ILE A 38 1.47 3.34 -10.03
CA ILE A 38 2.88 3.29 -10.37
C ILE A 38 3.63 3.80 -9.14
N LEU A 39 4.34 2.90 -8.47
CA LEU A 39 5.19 3.21 -7.33
C LEU A 39 6.26 4.25 -7.72
N PRO A 40 6.88 4.95 -6.77
CA PRO A 40 7.62 6.18 -7.05
C PRO A 40 8.57 6.05 -8.25
N PHE A 41 8.25 6.78 -9.31
CA PHE A 41 8.94 6.77 -10.61
C PHE A 41 9.79 8.03 -10.81
N PHE A 42 10.01 8.78 -9.73
CA PHE A 42 10.73 10.04 -9.71
C PHE A 42 12.24 9.82 -9.64
N ASP A 43 13.02 10.86 -9.95
CA ASP A 43 14.48 10.80 -9.90
C ASP A 43 15.02 10.81 -8.45
N PRO A 44 15.80 9.81 -7.99
CA PRO A 44 16.06 8.50 -8.61
C PRO A 44 15.13 7.38 -8.08
N ILE A 45 14.82 6.38 -8.92
CA ILE A 45 14.02 5.21 -8.51
C ILE A 45 14.78 4.18 -7.66
N ASP A 46 16.10 4.25 -7.63
CA ASP A 46 17.00 3.32 -6.95
C ASP A 46 17.82 4.02 -5.86
N GLY A 47 17.20 5.03 -5.22
CA GLY A 47 17.72 5.67 -4.02
C GLY A 47 17.74 4.75 -2.80
N ALA A 48 17.92 5.33 -1.62
CA ALA A 48 17.98 4.63 -0.35
C ALA A 48 16.72 3.81 -0.03
N ASP A 49 15.57 4.17 -0.60
CA ASP A 49 14.29 3.52 -0.34
C ASP A 49 13.48 3.28 -1.62
N ALA A 50 14.13 2.81 -2.69
CA ALA A 50 13.48 2.39 -3.93
C ALA A 50 12.48 3.42 -4.51
N GLY A 51 12.90 4.70 -4.54
CA GLY A 51 12.14 5.82 -5.08
C GLY A 51 11.38 6.65 -4.04
N PHE A 52 11.27 6.19 -2.79
CA PHE A 52 10.68 6.95 -1.69
C PHE A 52 11.61 8.04 -1.12
N ASP A 53 12.81 8.21 -1.67
CA ASP A 53 13.76 9.28 -1.35
C ASP A 53 14.10 10.14 -2.57
N PRO A 54 13.11 10.78 -3.22
CA PRO A 54 13.34 11.45 -4.48
C PRO A 54 14.19 12.70 -4.31
N ARG A 55 15.15 12.85 -5.22
CA ARG A 55 15.94 14.06 -5.42
C ARG A 55 15.09 15.16 -6.06
N ASP A 56 14.22 14.78 -7.00
CA ASP A 56 13.27 15.68 -7.64
C ASP A 56 11.95 14.96 -7.97
N HIS A 57 10.93 15.21 -7.15
CA HIS A 57 9.56 14.71 -7.35
C HIS A 57 8.88 15.22 -8.63
N THR A 58 9.37 16.31 -9.21
CA THR A 58 8.75 16.92 -10.40
C THR A 58 9.29 16.32 -11.70
N SER A 59 10.29 15.45 -11.61
CA SER A 59 10.95 14.81 -12.74
C SER A 59 10.79 13.30 -12.68
N VAL A 60 10.29 12.71 -13.77
CA VAL A 60 10.35 11.25 -13.98
C VAL A 60 11.81 10.84 -14.15
N ASP A 61 12.20 9.72 -13.55
CA ASP A 61 13.53 9.15 -13.76
C ASP A 61 13.73 8.83 -15.24
N GLN A 62 14.82 9.36 -15.82
CA GLN A 62 15.09 9.27 -17.25
C GLN A 62 15.23 7.83 -17.76
N ARG A 63 15.49 6.86 -16.87
CA ARG A 63 15.52 5.43 -17.21
C ARG A 63 14.13 4.86 -17.47
N LEU A 64 13.09 5.45 -16.88
CA LEU A 64 11.70 5.00 -16.99
C LEU A 64 10.91 5.74 -18.07
N GLY A 65 11.31 6.96 -18.43
CA GLY A 65 10.64 7.77 -19.44
C GLY A 65 10.39 9.21 -18.99
N THR A 66 9.21 9.72 -19.29
CA THR A 66 8.82 11.13 -19.13
C THR A 66 7.37 11.25 -18.65
N TRP A 67 6.96 12.46 -18.27
CA TRP A 67 5.55 12.76 -17.99
C TRP A 67 4.63 12.52 -19.20
N SER A 68 5.15 12.54 -20.43
CA SER A 68 4.35 12.17 -21.61
C SER A 68 3.93 10.71 -21.59
N ASP A 69 4.78 9.82 -21.06
CA ASP A 69 4.47 8.39 -20.96
C ASP A 69 3.39 8.16 -19.89
N ILE A 70 3.42 8.92 -18.79
CA ILE A 70 2.33 8.93 -17.80
C ILE A 70 1.02 9.43 -18.43
N ALA A 71 1.10 10.47 -19.27
CA ALA A 71 -0.06 10.99 -20.00
C ALA A 71 -0.65 9.98 -21.00
N ASP A 72 0.19 9.18 -21.65
CA ASP A 72 -0.25 8.10 -22.53
C ASP A 72 -0.99 6.99 -21.75
N ILE A 73 -0.53 6.67 -20.54
CA ILE A 73 -1.22 5.72 -19.64
C ILE A 73 -2.56 6.30 -19.17
N SER A 74 -2.56 7.57 -18.70
CA SER A 74 -3.74 8.21 -18.14
C SER A 74 -4.87 8.46 -19.15
N ALA A 75 -4.54 8.48 -20.45
CA ALA A 75 -5.54 8.53 -21.52
C ALA A 75 -6.52 7.33 -21.50
N HIS A 76 -6.10 6.20 -20.93
CA HIS A 76 -6.87 4.95 -20.94
C HIS A 76 -7.15 4.39 -19.55
N PHE A 77 -6.29 4.66 -18.56
CA PHE A 77 -6.34 4.08 -17.22
C PHE A 77 -6.37 5.18 -16.16
N ASP A 78 -6.98 4.90 -15.01
CA ASP A 78 -6.75 5.74 -13.85
C ASP A 78 -5.29 5.57 -13.39
N VAL A 79 -4.59 6.67 -13.10
CA VAL A 79 -3.18 6.63 -12.68
C VAL A 79 -3.07 7.16 -11.26
N MET A 80 -2.55 6.31 -10.39
CA MET A 80 -2.18 6.64 -9.02
C MET A 80 -0.67 6.83 -8.90
N ALA A 81 -0.27 7.93 -8.27
CA ALA A 81 1.11 8.24 -7.93
C ALA A 81 1.25 8.57 -6.44
N ASP A 82 2.43 8.32 -5.88
CA ASP A 82 2.76 8.67 -4.51
C ASP A 82 3.15 10.14 -4.40
N LEU A 83 2.44 10.90 -3.55
CA LEU A 83 2.90 12.18 -3.05
C LEU A 83 3.63 11.93 -1.73
N ILE A 84 4.96 11.90 -1.76
CA ILE A 84 5.80 11.75 -0.56
C ILE A 84 5.89 13.12 0.11
N VAL A 85 4.92 13.39 0.99
CA VAL A 85 4.74 14.72 1.59
C VAL A 85 5.78 15.03 2.66
N ASN A 86 6.35 14.00 3.29
CA ASN A 86 7.06 14.16 4.55
C ASN A 86 8.52 14.59 4.37
N HIS A 87 9.17 14.15 3.29
CA HIS A 87 10.61 14.22 3.17
C HIS A 87 11.11 14.28 1.72
N VAL A 88 12.39 14.63 1.56
CA VAL A 88 13.12 14.64 0.28
C VAL A 88 14.48 13.98 0.45
N SER A 89 15.13 13.64 -0.66
CA SER A 89 16.51 13.13 -0.63
C SER A 89 17.49 14.12 0.01
N SER A 90 18.48 13.60 0.75
CA SER A 90 19.69 14.30 1.16
C SER A 90 20.48 14.84 -0.04
N ASN A 91 20.25 14.31 -1.24
CA ASN A 91 20.84 14.79 -2.49
C ASN A 91 19.96 15.77 -3.27
N SER A 92 18.81 16.18 -2.73
CA SER A 92 17.91 17.16 -3.35
C SER A 92 18.59 18.52 -3.56
N ALA A 93 18.24 19.20 -4.65
CA ALA A 93 18.82 20.51 -4.96
C ALA A 93 18.52 21.55 -3.86
N GLN A 94 17.33 21.45 -3.26
CA GLN A 94 16.87 22.26 -2.15
C GLN A 94 17.76 22.06 -0.91
N PHE A 95 18.00 20.81 -0.50
CA PHE A 95 18.79 20.52 0.69
C PHE A 95 20.27 20.83 0.50
N GLN A 96 20.82 20.51 -0.68
CA GLN A 96 22.17 20.89 -1.03
C GLN A 96 22.34 22.42 -1.04
N ASN A 97 21.37 23.18 -1.56
CA ASN A 97 21.41 24.63 -1.50
C ASN A 97 21.38 25.16 -0.05
N TRP A 98 20.55 24.57 0.81
CA TRP A 98 20.50 24.90 2.23
C TRP A 98 21.81 24.58 2.97
N ILE A 99 22.46 23.44 2.71
CA ILE A 99 23.79 23.13 3.27
C ILE A 99 24.82 24.21 2.89
N GLN A 100 24.75 24.74 1.67
CA GLN A 100 25.71 25.71 1.15
C GLN A 100 25.50 27.13 1.72
N LEU A 101 24.25 27.54 1.93
CA LEU A 101 23.88 28.93 2.24
C LEU A 101 23.29 29.14 3.64
N GLY A 102 22.88 28.07 4.33
CA GLY A 102 22.18 28.13 5.61
C GLY A 102 20.97 29.06 5.55
N HIS A 103 20.93 30.03 6.45
CA HIS A 103 19.86 31.03 6.56
C HIS A 103 19.72 31.98 5.36
N GLU A 104 20.71 32.04 4.47
CA GLU A 104 20.62 32.79 3.21
C GLU A 104 19.97 31.98 2.08
N SER A 105 19.68 30.70 2.31
CA SER A 105 18.97 29.84 1.37
C SER A 105 17.50 30.23 1.24
N GLN A 106 16.98 30.25 0.02
CA GLN A 106 15.53 30.36 -0.21
C GLN A 106 14.74 29.16 0.34
N TRP A 107 15.44 28.07 0.70
CA TRP A 107 14.89 26.84 1.25
C TRP A 107 15.14 26.70 2.75
N ASP A 108 15.58 27.76 3.46
CA ASP A 108 15.93 27.66 4.89
C ASP A 108 14.78 27.15 5.75
N GLU A 109 13.57 27.68 5.52
CA GLU A 109 12.38 27.26 6.25
C GLU A 109 11.86 25.88 5.84
N MET A 110 12.34 25.31 4.73
CA MET A 110 11.84 24.04 4.21
C MET A 110 12.28 22.85 5.07
N PHE A 111 13.41 22.94 5.78
CA PHE A 111 14.01 21.78 6.45
C PHE A 111 13.85 21.80 7.96
N LEU A 112 13.29 20.72 8.50
CA LEU A 112 13.13 20.57 9.93
C LEU A 112 14.46 20.22 10.59
N THR A 113 14.76 20.92 11.69
CA THR A 113 15.91 20.64 12.55
C THR A 113 15.43 20.49 13.99
N LEU A 114 16.27 19.92 14.87
CA LEU A 114 15.98 19.88 16.30
C LEU A 114 15.60 21.28 16.82
N SER A 115 16.33 22.31 16.39
CA SER A 115 16.10 23.69 16.84
C SER A 115 14.89 24.38 16.21
N SER A 116 14.46 23.98 15.00
CA SER A 116 13.24 24.56 14.41
C SER A 116 11.99 24.03 15.12
N VAL A 117 11.97 22.74 15.47
CA VAL A 117 10.86 22.15 16.23
C VAL A 117 10.95 22.54 17.71
N PHE A 118 12.14 22.50 18.32
CA PHE A 118 12.37 22.79 19.74
C PHE A 118 13.21 24.06 19.94
N PRO A 119 12.66 25.27 19.71
CA PRO A 119 13.40 26.53 19.77
C PRO A 119 13.91 26.89 21.18
N HIS A 120 13.36 26.24 22.21
CA HIS A 120 13.76 26.43 23.62
C HIS A 120 14.56 25.24 24.17
N GLY A 121 15.04 24.35 23.30
CA GLY A 121 15.64 23.08 23.65
C GLY A 121 14.62 21.96 23.87
N ALA A 122 15.09 20.71 23.81
CA ALA A 122 14.28 19.51 24.04
C ALA A 122 14.78 18.79 25.30
N SER A 123 13.86 18.36 26.15
CA SER A 123 14.18 17.45 27.26
C SER A 123 14.23 15.99 26.79
N GLU A 124 14.80 15.10 27.60
CA GLU A 124 14.76 13.65 27.33
C GLU A 124 13.32 13.13 27.21
N GLU A 125 12.40 13.66 28.03
CA GLU A 125 10.98 13.31 27.97
C GLU A 125 10.34 13.72 26.65
N ASP A 126 10.68 14.89 26.11
CA ASP A 126 10.17 15.35 24.81
C ASP A 126 10.64 14.42 23.68
N LEU A 127 11.92 14.09 23.67
CA LEU A 127 12.53 13.25 22.64
C LEU A 127 12.04 11.80 22.70
N ALA A 128 11.77 11.28 23.91
CA ALA A 128 11.27 9.93 24.12
C ALA A 128 9.80 9.74 23.70
N LYS A 129 9.00 10.83 23.67
CA LYS A 129 7.59 10.79 23.24
C LYS A 129 7.41 10.64 21.73
N ILE A 130 8.40 11.05 20.93
CA ILE A 130 8.31 11.03 19.47
C ILE A 130 8.09 9.58 19.01
N TYR A 131 7.00 9.37 18.26
CA TYR A 131 6.69 8.10 17.63
C TYR A 131 7.68 7.82 16.50
N ARG A 132 8.12 6.56 16.38
CA ARG A 132 9.20 6.19 15.45
C ARG A 132 8.94 4.83 14.82
N PRO A 133 9.14 4.70 13.49
CA PRO A 133 9.11 3.40 12.82
C PRO A 133 10.39 2.59 13.11
N ARG A 134 11.52 3.28 13.34
CA ARG A 134 12.85 2.70 13.57
C ARG A 134 13.45 2.97 14.96
N PRO A 135 14.45 2.18 15.40
CA PRO A 135 15.27 2.51 16.58
C PRO A 135 16.08 3.80 16.40
N GLY A 136 16.46 4.44 17.52
CA GLY A 136 17.26 5.69 17.54
C GLY A 136 16.44 6.99 17.37
N LEU A 137 17.03 8.15 17.70
CA LEU A 137 16.34 9.43 17.55
C LEU A 137 16.13 9.78 16.05
N PRO A 138 15.09 10.52 15.67
CA PRO A 138 14.81 10.89 14.29
C PRO A 138 15.66 12.07 13.84
N PHE A 139 16.97 12.06 14.14
CA PHE A 139 17.88 13.13 13.78
C PHE A 139 19.17 12.59 13.16
N THR A 140 19.63 13.26 12.12
CA THR A 140 20.93 13.03 11.49
C THR A 140 21.77 14.30 11.58
N THR A 141 23.02 14.15 12.03
CA THR A 141 23.99 15.27 12.04
C THR A 141 24.41 15.60 10.61
N THR A 142 24.18 16.84 10.21
CA THR A 142 24.58 17.39 8.90
C THR A 142 25.55 18.54 9.13
N THR A 143 26.74 18.45 8.54
CA THR A 143 27.74 19.53 8.57
C THR A 143 27.47 20.53 7.45
N MET A 144 27.18 21.77 7.83
CA MET A 144 26.95 22.90 6.94
C MET A 144 28.26 23.36 6.30
N ARG A 145 28.19 24.17 5.23
CA ARG A 145 29.39 24.68 4.54
C ARG A 145 30.29 25.56 5.41
N ASP A 146 29.73 26.27 6.38
CA ASP A 146 30.49 27.07 7.34
C ASP A 146 31.20 26.24 8.43
N GLY A 147 31.02 24.92 8.40
CA GLY A 147 31.60 23.96 9.35
C GLY A 147 30.77 23.76 10.62
N THR A 148 29.58 24.38 10.73
CA THR A 148 28.66 24.13 11.84
C THR A 148 27.89 22.83 11.63
N ASP A 149 27.65 22.10 12.72
CA ASP A 149 26.81 20.90 12.69
C ASP A 149 25.36 21.25 13.05
N ARG A 150 24.41 20.67 12.31
CA ARG A 150 22.97 20.77 12.56
C ARG A 150 22.38 19.38 12.73
N LEU A 151 21.45 19.23 13.66
CA LEU A 151 20.64 18.02 13.80
C LEU A 151 19.39 18.17 12.96
N VAL A 152 19.40 17.56 11.78
CA VAL A 152 18.30 17.60 10.80
C VAL A 152 17.33 16.48 11.10
N TRP A 153 16.03 16.74 11.00
CA TRP A 153 15.00 15.74 11.26
C TRP A 153 14.96 14.71 10.12
N THR A 154 15.02 13.43 10.48
CA THR A 154 15.05 12.29 9.55
C THR A 154 14.24 11.14 10.15
N THR A 155 12.96 11.07 9.82
CA THR A 155 12.01 10.09 10.37
C THR A 155 12.37 8.66 9.94
N PHE A 156 12.72 8.47 8.66
CA PHE A 156 12.92 7.16 8.03
C PHE A 156 14.40 6.78 7.87
N THR A 157 15.08 7.10 6.77
CA THR A 157 16.53 6.91 6.63
C THR A 157 17.29 8.21 6.89
N SER A 158 18.62 8.16 7.04
CA SER A 158 19.44 9.38 7.10
C SER A 158 19.46 10.17 5.79
N ASP A 159 19.04 9.54 4.69
CA ASP A 159 18.95 10.15 3.36
C ASP A 159 17.56 10.73 3.06
N GLN A 160 16.59 10.55 3.95
CA GLN A 160 15.24 11.12 3.85
C GLN A 160 15.12 12.28 4.84
N ILE A 161 15.28 13.49 4.33
CA ILE A 161 15.27 14.73 5.09
C ILE A 161 13.83 15.25 5.20
N ASP A 162 13.31 15.31 6.43
CA ASP A 162 11.96 15.79 6.67
C ASP A 162 11.82 17.28 6.35
N ILE A 163 10.72 17.61 5.66
CA ILE A 163 10.38 18.98 5.30
C ILE A 163 9.36 19.58 6.27
N ASP A 164 9.41 20.90 6.44
CA ASP A 164 8.38 21.67 7.11
C ASP A 164 7.28 21.99 6.09
N VAL A 165 6.21 21.18 6.12
CA VAL A 165 5.06 21.32 5.20
C VAL A 165 4.24 22.59 5.44
N GLU A 166 4.41 23.25 6.59
CA GLU A 166 3.72 24.48 6.95
C GLU A 166 4.49 25.74 6.53
N SER A 167 5.80 25.59 6.26
CA SER A 167 6.61 26.67 5.71
C SER A 167 6.15 27.08 4.31
N GLN A 168 6.42 28.34 3.93
CA GLN A 168 6.10 28.82 2.58
C GLN A 168 6.81 28.00 1.51
N SER A 169 8.07 27.64 1.74
CA SER A 169 8.89 26.89 0.78
C SER A 169 8.50 25.41 0.69
N GLY A 170 8.16 24.77 1.81
CA GLY A 170 7.64 23.40 1.83
C GLY A 170 6.27 23.28 1.19
N SER A 171 5.34 24.20 1.48
CA SER A 171 4.03 24.20 0.83
C SER A 171 4.11 24.44 -0.68
N ALA A 172 4.99 25.36 -1.12
CA ALA A 172 5.24 25.60 -2.54
C ALA A 172 5.92 24.41 -3.23
N TYR A 173 6.75 23.66 -2.51
CA TYR A 173 7.33 22.41 -3.00
C TYR A 173 6.23 21.39 -3.29
N LEU A 174 5.31 21.16 -2.35
CA LEU A 174 4.17 20.24 -2.56
C LEU A 174 3.29 20.71 -3.74
N ASP A 175 3.03 22.01 -3.89
CA ASP A 175 2.29 22.54 -5.05
C ASP A 175 3.01 22.24 -6.37
N SER A 176 4.34 22.31 -6.41
CA SER A 176 5.08 21.99 -7.63
C SER A 176 4.89 20.53 -8.06
N ILE A 177 4.76 19.61 -7.09
CA ILE A 177 4.50 18.19 -7.34
C ILE A 177 3.09 17.99 -7.86
N LEU A 178 2.09 18.60 -7.21
CA LEU A 178 0.69 18.52 -7.67
C LEU A 178 0.51 19.07 -9.09
N ASN A 179 1.23 20.13 -9.45
CA ASN A 179 1.25 20.66 -10.81
C ASN A 179 1.88 19.69 -11.81
N ALA A 180 2.98 19.02 -11.44
CA ALA A 180 3.60 17.99 -12.28
C ALA A 180 2.64 16.80 -12.49
N PHE A 181 1.99 16.34 -11.42
CA PHE A 181 1.01 15.25 -11.45
C PHE A 181 -0.16 15.58 -12.38
N ALA A 182 -0.74 16.77 -12.23
CA ALA A 182 -1.80 17.26 -13.11
C ALA A 182 -1.35 17.33 -14.58
N SER A 183 -0.09 17.68 -14.84
CA SER A 183 0.46 17.73 -16.20
C SER A 183 0.61 16.34 -16.86
N GLY A 184 0.84 15.29 -16.06
CA GLY A 184 0.87 13.90 -16.49
C GLY A 184 -0.50 13.21 -16.54
N GLY A 185 -1.55 13.87 -16.06
CA GLY A 185 -2.89 13.28 -15.99
C GLY A 185 -3.07 12.27 -14.85
N VAL A 186 -2.23 12.35 -13.80
CA VAL A 186 -2.47 11.62 -12.54
C VAL A 186 -3.84 12.04 -11.99
N ASN A 187 -4.65 11.08 -11.59
CA ASN A 187 -6.01 11.33 -11.09
C ASN A 187 -6.28 10.72 -9.71
N LEU A 188 -5.31 9.98 -9.17
CA LEU A 188 -5.30 9.42 -7.82
C LEU A 188 -3.95 9.74 -7.17
N VAL A 189 -3.96 10.19 -5.92
CA VAL A 189 -2.75 10.49 -5.17
C VAL A 189 -2.74 9.68 -3.88
N ARG A 190 -1.72 8.83 -3.72
CA ARG A 190 -1.43 8.20 -2.43
C ARG A 190 -0.61 9.16 -1.58
N LEU A 191 -1.11 9.54 -0.41
CA LEU A 191 -0.36 10.35 0.55
C LEU A 191 0.55 9.45 1.36
N ASP A 192 1.82 9.40 0.96
CA ASP A 192 2.84 8.60 1.63
C ASP A 192 3.34 9.27 2.90
N ALA A 193 3.44 8.51 4.00
CA ALA A 193 4.00 8.96 5.27
C ALA A 193 3.38 10.24 5.86
N VAL A 194 2.16 10.61 5.46
CA VAL A 194 1.55 11.89 5.87
C VAL A 194 1.25 11.97 7.36
N GLY A 195 1.08 10.82 8.02
CA GLY A 195 0.93 10.76 9.48
C GLY A 195 2.10 11.39 10.25
N TYR A 196 3.27 11.51 9.63
CA TYR A 196 4.48 12.10 10.21
C TYR A 196 4.66 13.58 9.85
N ALA A 197 3.85 14.17 8.97
CA ALA A 197 4.13 15.48 8.36
C ALA A 197 4.27 16.63 9.38
N ILE A 198 3.46 16.61 10.45
CA ILE A 198 3.41 17.69 11.44
C ILE A 198 4.21 17.36 12.70
N LYS A 199 5.14 18.25 13.05
CA LYS A 199 6.01 18.11 14.23
C LYS A 199 5.68 19.17 15.27
N ARG A 200 5.48 18.76 16.53
CA ARG A 200 5.14 19.64 17.66
C ARG A 200 5.87 19.21 18.95
N PRO A 201 6.49 20.14 19.68
CA PRO A 201 7.13 19.84 20.97
C PRO A 201 6.20 19.15 21.96
N GLY A 202 6.74 18.15 22.68
CA GLY A 202 6.02 17.46 23.75
C GLY A 202 4.92 16.49 23.28
N THR A 203 4.80 16.26 21.97
CA THR A 203 3.81 15.35 21.37
C THR A 203 4.48 14.11 20.76
N THR A 204 3.66 13.17 20.25
CA THR A 204 4.15 12.01 19.49
C THR A 204 4.68 12.38 18.10
N CYS A 205 4.36 13.57 17.57
CA CYS A 205 4.63 13.96 16.17
C CYS A 205 4.09 12.94 15.14
N PHE A 206 3.03 12.22 15.49
CA PHE A 206 2.37 11.25 14.61
C PHE A 206 0.86 11.34 14.79
N MET A 207 0.14 11.51 13.68
CA MET A 207 -1.33 11.61 13.60
C MET A 207 -1.91 12.58 14.65
N LEU A 208 -1.32 13.78 14.75
CA LEU A 208 -1.80 14.86 15.63
C LEU A 208 -3.11 15.46 15.07
N PRO A 209 -3.95 16.13 15.89
CA PRO A 209 -5.10 16.89 15.37
C PRO A 209 -4.75 17.82 14.21
N GLU A 210 -3.60 18.52 14.30
CA GLU A 210 -3.08 19.38 13.23
C GLU A 210 -2.67 18.58 11.97
N THR A 211 -2.27 17.32 12.12
CA THR A 211 -2.03 16.42 10.98
C THR A 211 -3.31 16.11 10.23
N TYR A 212 -4.44 15.92 10.93
CA TYR A 212 -5.74 15.74 10.29
C TYR A 212 -6.16 17.00 9.52
N GLU A 213 -5.99 18.19 10.10
CA GLU A 213 -6.25 19.47 9.42
C GLU A 213 -5.38 19.64 8.17
N PHE A 214 -4.10 19.26 8.24
CA PHE A 214 -3.21 19.27 7.08
C PHE A 214 -3.65 18.29 5.99
N ILE A 215 -4.05 17.07 6.35
CA ILE A 215 -4.57 16.06 5.40
C ILE A 215 -5.80 16.59 4.67
N GLU A 216 -6.74 17.20 5.40
CA GLU A 216 -7.95 17.77 4.80
C GLU A 216 -7.60 18.88 3.78
N GLN A 217 -6.74 19.82 4.15
CA GLN A 217 -6.28 20.91 3.27
C GLN A 217 -5.53 20.39 2.04
N LEU A 218 -4.65 19.39 2.22
CA LEU A 218 -3.92 18.80 1.11
C LEU A 218 -4.86 18.04 0.18
N ALA A 219 -5.86 17.33 0.72
CA ALA A 219 -6.86 16.66 -0.09
C ALA A 219 -7.74 17.64 -0.87
N GLU A 220 -8.08 18.81 -0.30
CA GLU A 220 -8.73 19.88 -1.04
C GLU A 220 -7.87 20.40 -2.20
N ARG A 221 -6.56 20.57 -1.98
CA ARG A 221 -5.61 20.95 -3.04
C ARG A 221 -5.57 19.90 -4.15
N CYS A 222 -5.45 18.61 -3.83
CA CYS A 222 -5.52 17.53 -4.81
C CYS A 222 -6.83 17.57 -5.62
N ARG A 223 -7.98 17.72 -4.95
CA ARG A 223 -9.30 17.81 -5.61
C ARG A 223 -9.41 19.01 -6.54
N SER A 224 -8.75 20.14 -6.24
CA SER A 224 -8.71 21.30 -7.14
C SER A 224 -8.01 21.01 -8.48
N HIS A 225 -7.17 19.98 -8.52
CA HIS A 225 -6.55 19.43 -9.73
C HIS A 225 -7.28 18.20 -10.30
N SER A 226 -8.50 17.90 -9.81
CA SER A 226 -9.27 16.69 -10.18
C SER A 226 -8.58 15.38 -9.78
N MET A 227 -7.81 15.39 -8.68
CA MET A 227 -7.18 14.19 -8.12
C MET A 227 -7.92 13.74 -6.85
N GLU A 228 -8.28 12.46 -6.78
CA GLU A 228 -8.80 11.82 -5.56
C GLU A 228 -7.64 11.39 -4.66
N VAL A 229 -7.84 11.44 -3.34
CA VAL A 229 -6.81 11.12 -2.35
C VAL A 229 -7.03 9.75 -1.72
N LEU A 230 -5.98 8.93 -1.78
CA LEU A 230 -5.82 7.73 -1.00
C LEU A 230 -4.87 7.99 0.17
N LEU A 231 -5.36 7.74 1.37
CA LEU A 231 -4.56 7.86 2.57
C LEU A 231 -3.96 6.51 2.97
N GLU A 232 -2.65 6.50 3.19
CA GLU A 232 -1.93 5.37 3.76
C GLU A 232 -1.68 5.60 5.26
N ILE A 233 -2.31 4.76 6.08
CA ILE A 233 -2.08 4.71 7.52
C ILE A 233 -2.09 3.25 7.95
N HIS A 234 -0.99 2.80 8.54
CA HIS A 234 -0.92 1.57 9.31
C HIS A 234 -1.13 1.89 10.79
N GLY A 235 -1.98 1.13 11.49
CA GLY A 235 -2.34 1.43 12.86
C GLY A 235 -3.62 0.76 13.34
N PHE A 236 -4.21 1.32 14.40
CA PHE A 236 -5.41 0.74 15.00
C PHE A 236 -6.63 0.91 14.07
N TYR A 237 -7.37 -0.17 13.82
CA TYR A 237 -8.42 -0.19 12.80
C TYR A 237 -9.53 0.88 12.97
N GLU A 238 -9.86 1.28 14.21
CA GLU A 238 -10.86 2.34 14.44
C GLU A 238 -10.36 3.72 13.98
N ASP A 239 -9.05 3.95 14.00
CA ASP A 239 -8.47 5.20 13.49
C ASP A 239 -8.62 5.24 11.96
N GLN A 240 -8.46 4.10 11.28
CA GLN A 240 -8.75 3.94 9.84
C GLN A 240 -10.23 4.20 9.52
N ILE A 241 -11.16 3.69 10.34
CA ILE A 241 -12.60 3.96 10.20
C ILE A 241 -12.91 5.46 10.40
N SER A 242 -12.22 6.09 11.34
CA SER A 242 -12.41 7.51 11.64
C SER A 242 -11.96 8.40 10.48
N ILE A 243 -10.75 8.16 9.97
CA ILE A 243 -10.15 8.98 8.92
C ILE A 243 -10.78 8.77 7.54
N ALA A 244 -11.32 7.57 7.28
CA ALA A 244 -12.09 7.30 6.06
C ALA A 244 -13.28 8.24 5.84
N LYS A 245 -13.74 8.95 6.89
CA LYS A 245 -14.80 9.96 6.79
C LYS A 245 -14.31 11.33 6.28
N GLN A 246 -13.00 11.54 6.21
CA GLN A 246 -12.37 12.84 5.90
C GLN A 246 -11.61 12.83 4.57
N VAL A 247 -11.26 11.66 4.04
CA VAL A 247 -10.55 11.49 2.77
C VAL A 247 -11.40 10.74 1.75
N ASP A 248 -11.00 10.81 0.47
CA ASP A 248 -11.74 10.13 -0.60
C ASP A 248 -11.63 8.61 -0.43
N LEU A 249 -10.41 8.11 -0.12
CA LEU A 249 -10.12 6.69 -0.03
C LEU A 249 -9.15 6.36 1.11
N VAL A 250 -9.30 5.16 1.65
CA VAL A 250 -8.36 4.53 2.59
C VAL A 250 -7.96 3.14 2.11
N TYR A 251 -6.78 2.65 2.50
CA TYR A 251 -6.47 1.24 2.35
C TYR A 251 -7.27 0.37 3.34
N ASP A 252 -7.64 -0.84 2.91
CA ASP A 252 -8.12 -1.90 3.78
C ASP A 252 -6.94 -2.81 4.19
N PHE A 253 -6.12 -2.33 5.13
CA PHE A 253 -4.96 -3.08 5.64
C PHE A 253 -5.31 -4.15 6.67
N ALA A 254 -6.53 -4.14 7.22
CA ALA A 254 -7.01 -5.23 8.08
C ALA A 254 -7.32 -6.49 7.25
N LEU A 255 -7.75 -6.34 5.99
CA LEU A 255 -8.12 -7.47 5.14
C LEU A 255 -7.01 -8.51 4.93
N PRO A 256 -5.76 -8.15 4.54
CA PRO A 256 -4.70 -9.13 4.33
C PRO A 256 -4.46 -10.11 5.48
N PRO A 257 -4.19 -9.66 6.73
CA PRO A 257 -3.98 -10.58 7.85
C PRO A 257 -5.26 -11.32 8.25
N LEU A 258 -6.45 -10.73 8.14
CA LEU A 258 -7.72 -11.42 8.43
C LEU A 258 -8.01 -12.56 7.45
N VAL A 259 -7.69 -12.40 6.17
CA VAL A 259 -7.87 -13.46 5.17
C VAL A 259 -6.91 -14.61 5.40
N LEU A 260 -5.63 -14.32 5.71
CA LEU A 260 -4.66 -15.35 6.09
C LEU A 260 -5.12 -16.12 7.35
N ASP A 261 -5.50 -15.38 8.39
CA ASP A 261 -5.99 -15.95 9.64
C ASP A 261 -7.23 -16.83 9.43
N ALA A 262 -8.21 -16.36 8.65
CA ALA A 262 -9.42 -17.11 8.34
C ALA A 262 -9.11 -18.41 7.58
N ILE A 263 -8.17 -18.38 6.62
CA ILE A 263 -7.73 -19.58 5.86
C ILE A 263 -6.99 -20.56 6.78
N TYR A 264 -6.11 -20.09 7.67
CA TYR A 264 -5.34 -20.97 8.55
C TYR A 264 -6.19 -21.65 9.62
N THR A 265 -7.22 -20.97 10.10
CA THR A 265 -8.04 -21.40 11.23
C THR A 265 -9.38 -21.98 10.84
N ALA A 266 -9.79 -21.83 9.57
CA ALA A 266 -11.15 -22.07 9.09
C ALA A 266 -12.22 -21.34 9.95
N ASP A 267 -11.87 -20.16 10.48
CA ASP A 267 -12.74 -19.33 11.30
C ASP A 267 -12.92 -17.94 10.66
N THR A 268 -14.09 -17.72 10.06
CA THR A 268 -14.43 -16.46 9.38
C THR A 268 -14.95 -15.37 10.32
N ASN A 269 -15.09 -15.64 11.63
CA ASN A 269 -15.75 -14.70 12.53
C ASN A 269 -15.06 -13.32 12.60
N PRO A 270 -13.72 -13.21 12.77
CA PRO A 270 -13.07 -11.89 12.74
C PRO A 270 -13.23 -11.16 11.40
N LEU A 271 -13.17 -11.91 10.29
CA LEU A 271 -13.38 -11.35 8.97
C LEU A 271 -14.82 -10.85 8.78
N LYS A 272 -15.83 -11.58 9.25
CA LYS A 272 -17.25 -11.16 9.23
C LYS A 272 -17.48 -9.90 10.06
N GLU A 273 -16.86 -9.82 11.23
CA GLU A 273 -16.89 -8.63 12.09
C GLU A 273 -16.32 -7.43 11.34
N TRP A 274 -15.13 -7.57 10.74
CA TRP A 274 -14.53 -6.51 9.93
C TRP A 274 -15.41 -6.07 8.76
N ILE A 275 -15.94 -7.03 7.98
CA ILE A 275 -16.85 -6.74 6.85
C ILE A 275 -18.04 -5.89 7.29
N THR A 276 -18.51 -6.05 8.52
CA THR A 276 -19.67 -5.33 9.07
C THR A 276 -19.34 -3.86 9.41
N ILE A 277 -18.10 -3.56 9.82
CA ILE A 277 -17.73 -2.24 10.37
C ILE A 277 -16.78 -1.43 9.49
N ARG A 278 -16.12 -2.06 8.52
CA ARG A 278 -15.12 -1.43 7.65
C ARG A 278 -15.70 -0.29 6.80
N PRO A 279 -14.89 0.73 6.47
CA PRO A 279 -15.28 1.74 5.49
C PRO A 279 -15.48 1.11 4.10
N THR A 280 -16.43 1.64 3.33
CA THR A 280 -16.69 1.17 1.96
C THR A 280 -15.93 1.98 0.90
N ASN A 281 -15.48 3.19 1.22
CA ASN A 281 -14.61 4.01 0.38
C ASN A 281 -13.14 3.59 0.53
N CYS A 282 -12.84 2.37 0.10
CA CYS A 282 -11.53 1.76 0.32
C CYS A 282 -10.93 1.14 -0.94
N ILE A 283 -9.60 1.05 -0.90
CA ILE A 283 -8.81 0.21 -1.78
C ILE A 283 -8.51 -1.09 -1.05
N THR A 284 -8.95 -2.23 -1.58
CA THR A 284 -8.66 -3.54 -0.98
C THR A 284 -7.35 -4.09 -1.52
N VAL A 285 -6.51 -4.64 -0.65
CA VAL A 285 -5.23 -5.26 -0.99
C VAL A 285 -5.09 -6.62 -0.29
N LEU A 286 -4.18 -7.46 -0.78
CA LEU A 286 -3.65 -8.61 -0.04
C LEU A 286 -2.14 -8.46 0.13
N ASP A 287 -1.47 -8.11 -0.94
CA ASP A 287 -0.07 -7.73 -1.00
C ASP A 287 0.07 -6.27 -1.45
N THR A 288 1.15 -5.65 -1.00
CA THR A 288 1.61 -4.33 -1.43
C THR A 288 3.12 -4.41 -1.69
N HIS A 289 3.76 -3.25 -1.86
CA HIS A 289 5.21 -3.15 -1.91
C HIS A 289 5.87 -3.24 -0.52
N ASP A 290 5.11 -3.15 0.57
CA ASP A 290 5.60 -3.33 1.93
C ASP A 290 5.27 -4.72 2.48
N GLY A 291 5.49 -4.94 3.78
CA GLY A 291 5.17 -6.21 4.44
C GLY A 291 3.70 -6.31 4.83
N ILE A 292 3.29 -7.52 5.24
CA ILE A 292 1.93 -7.79 5.72
C ILE A 292 1.75 -7.15 7.12
N GLY A 293 0.91 -6.13 7.23
CA GLY A 293 0.66 -5.36 8.45
C GLY A 293 -0.14 -6.10 9.52
N VAL A 294 0.51 -6.95 10.32
CA VAL A 294 -0.17 -7.67 11.42
C VAL A 294 -0.61 -6.76 12.57
N ILE A 295 -0.12 -5.52 12.63
CA ILE A 295 -0.55 -4.50 13.60
C ILE A 295 -1.94 -3.95 13.29
N ASP A 296 -2.38 -4.02 12.02
CA ASP A 296 -3.63 -3.40 11.57
C ASP A 296 -4.88 -4.12 12.10
N VAL A 297 -4.68 -5.31 12.66
CA VAL A 297 -5.69 -6.12 13.36
C VAL A 297 -5.43 -6.24 14.86
N GLY A 298 -4.38 -5.58 15.35
CA GLY A 298 -3.94 -5.58 16.75
C GLY A 298 -4.71 -4.60 17.63
N ALA A 299 -4.48 -4.72 18.94
CA ALA A 299 -5.03 -3.80 19.92
C ALA A 299 -4.41 -2.40 19.81
N HIS A 300 -5.09 -1.40 20.36
CA HIS A 300 -4.57 -0.04 20.35
C HIS A 300 -3.23 0.04 21.10
N PRO A 301 -2.16 0.61 20.51
CA PRO A 301 -0.80 0.50 21.03
C PRO A 301 -0.60 1.14 22.40
N ASN A 302 -1.43 2.15 22.72
CA ASN A 302 -1.33 2.93 23.96
C ASN A 302 -2.54 2.72 24.90
N ASP A 303 -3.49 1.86 24.54
CA ASP A 303 -4.71 1.63 25.35
C ASP A 303 -5.10 0.15 25.34
N PRO A 304 -4.71 -0.63 26.37
CA PRO A 304 -4.99 -2.06 26.43
C PRO A 304 -6.48 -2.38 26.62
N THR A 305 -7.34 -1.39 26.88
CA THR A 305 -8.79 -1.59 27.01
C THR A 305 -9.51 -1.62 25.66
N ARG A 306 -8.83 -1.22 24.57
CA ARG A 306 -9.35 -1.23 23.20
C ARG A 306 -8.75 -2.43 22.43
N PRO A 307 -9.46 -3.58 22.37
CA PRO A 307 -8.96 -4.76 21.71
C PRO A 307 -8.89 -4.58 20.19
N GLY A 308 -8.01 -5.37 19.56
CA GLY A 308 -7.97 -5.50 18.10
C GLY A 308 -9.03 -6.43 17.56
N LEU A 309 -9.04 -6.59 16.24
CA LEU A 309 -9.85 -7.58 15.53
C LEU A 309 -9.36 -9.01 15.81
N LEU A 310 -8.08 -9.17 16.11
CA LEU A 310 -7.48 -10.42 16.56
C LEU A 310 -6.84 -10.25 17.95
N SER A 311 -6.84 -11.32 18.75
CA SER A 311 -6.13 -11.33 20.03
C SER A 311 -4.61 -11.37 19.80
N PRO A 312 -3.79 -10.89 20.75
CA PRO A 312 -2.33 -10.99 20.65
C PRO A 312 -1.83 -12.42 20.43
N GLU A 313 -2.46 -13.42 21.05
CA GLU A 313 -2.14 -14.84 20.86
C GLU A 313 -2.43 -15.30 19.44
N ARG A 314 -3.57 -14.87 18.87
CA ARG A 314 -3.97 -15.21 17.49
C ARG A 314 -3.06 -14.53 16.47
N ILE A 315 -2.64 -13.29 16.70
CA ILE A 315 -1.62 -12.60 15.88
C ILE A 315 -0.28 -13.35 15.94
N ASN A 316 0.17 -13.77 17.13
CA ASN A 316 1.39 -14.56 17.25
C ASN A 316 1.29 -15.90 16.50
N GLN A 317 0.13 -16.56 16.55
CA GLN A 317 -0.12 -17.77 15.77
C GLN A 317 -0.08 -17.50 14.26
N LEU A 318 -0.69 -16.40 13.80
CA LEU A 318 -0.65 -15.95 12.41
C LEU A 318 0.78 -15.76 11.92
N VAL A 319 1.61 -15.01 12.66
CA VAL A 319 3.02 -14.76 12.30
C VAL A 319 3.82 -16.07 12.26
N ASN A 320 3.65 -16.94 13.25
CA ASN A 320 4.33 -18.24 13.29
C ASN A 320 3.90 -19.15 12.13
N GLU A 321 2.64 -19.10 11.73
CA GLU A 321 2.11 -19.89 10.64
C GLU A 321 2.60 -19.38 9.28
N ILE A 322 2.71 -18.06 9.08
CA ILE A 322 3.38 -17.46 7.91
C ILE A 322 4.83 -17.97 7.85
N ALA A 323 5.57 -17.90 8.97
CA ALA A 323 6.94 -18.41 9.03
C ALA A 323 7.04 -19.90 8.71
N ARG A 324 6.12 -20.72 9.21
CA ARG A 324 6.08 -22.16 8.94
C ARG A 324 5.80 -22.45 7.46
N ARG A 325 4.80 -21.78 6.89
CA ARG A 325 4.35 -21.97 5.49
C ARG A 325 5.38 -21.47 4.48
N SER A 326 6.05 -20.36 4.78
CA SER A 326 7.15 -19.85 3.98
C SER A 326 8.48 -20.58 4.27
N SER A 327 8.49 -21.76 4.90
CA SER A 327 9.70 -22.52 5.24
C SER A 327 10.79 -21.73 5.99
N GLY A 328 10.39 -20.77 6.82
CA GLY A 328 11.26 -19.89 7.61
C GLY A 328 11.83 -18.68 6.85
N GLU A 329 11.49 -18.50 5.57
CA GLU A 329 12.00 -17.41 4.73
C GLU A 329 11.57 -16.04 5.21
N SER A 330 10.29 -15.87 5.57
CA SER A 330 9.76 -14.62 6.11
C SER A 330 10.47 -14.17 7.39
N THR A 331 10.91 -15.12 8.24
CA THR A 331 11.72 -14.82 9.43
C THR A 331 13.08 -14.21 9.10
N ARG A 332 13.67 -14.55 7.94
CA ARG A 332 14.94 -13.96 7.49
C ARG A 332 14.79 -12.51 7.05
N ALA A 333 13.59 -12.14 6.59
CA ALA A 333 13.29 -10.82 6.05
C ALA A 333 12.62 -9.88 7.07
N THR A 334 12.02 -10.41 8.13
CA THR A 334 11.14 -9.64 9.04
C THR A 334 11.89 -9.06 10.24
N GLY A 335 11.47 -7.87 10.69
CA GLY A 335 11.97 -7.23 11.90
C GLY A 335 13.47 -6.93 11.83
N ALA A 336 14.21 -7.24 12.91
CA ALA A 336 15.64 -6.96 13.00
C ALA A 336 16.53 -7.91 12.17
N ALA A 337 15.96 -8.91 11.48
CA ALA A 337 16.72 -9.86 10.66
C ALA A 337 17.28 -9.23 9.37
N ALA A 338 16.68 -8.13 8.91
CA ALA A 338 17.06 -7.37 7.72
C ALA A 338 16.90 -5.87 7.98
N SER A 339 17.31 -5.03 7.02
CA SER A 339 17.02 -3.60 7.05
C SER A 339 15.53 -3.37 6.81
N ASN A 340 14.82 -2.89 7.84
CA ASN A 340 13.38 -2.63 7.81
C ASN A 340 13.08 -1.26 8.41
N LEU A 341 12.19 -0.53 7.75
CA LEU A 341 11.59 0.67 8.30
C LEU A 341 10.54 0.31 9.36
N ASP A 342 9.71 -0.70 9.09
CA ASP A 342 8.66 -1.16 10.01
C ASP A 342 8.97 -2.53 10.62
N LEU A 343 9.16 -2.54 11.94
CA LEU A 343 9.47 -3.78 12.68
C LEU A 343 8.26 -4.70 12.89
N TYR A 344 7.06 -4.24 12.54
CA TYR A 344 5.81 -4.90 12.88
C TYR A 344 5.01 -5.43 11.68
N GLN A 345 5.59 -5.37 10.48
CA GLN A 345 5.05 -6.04 9.29
C GLN A 345 5.81 -7.35 9.05
N VAL A 346 5.14 -8.35 8.45
CA VAL A 346 5.78 -9.61 8.05
C VAL A 346 6.16 -9.54 6.58
N ASN A 347 7.46 -9.57 6.28
CA ASN A 347 7.96 -9.54 4.91
C ASN A 347 7.89 -10.95 4.29
N CYS A 348 6.95 -11.13 3.37
CA CYS A 348 6.69 -12.38 2.65
C CYS A 348 5.85 -12.07 1.41
N THR A 349 6.03 -12.81 0.31
CA THR A 349 5.00 -12.81 -0.74
C THR A 349 3.71 -13.43 -0.19
N TYR A 350 2.56 -12.93 -0.63
CA TYR A 350 1.28 -13.41 -0.10
C TYR A 350 1.01 -14.88 -0.49
N LEU A 351 1.53 -15.33 -1.65
CA LEU A 351 1.48 -16.74 -2.05
C LEU A 351 2.34 -17.62 -1.14
N ASP A 352 3.53 -17.17 -0.73
CA ASP A 352 4.35 -17.90 0.25
C ASP A 352 3.80 -17.88 1.66
N ALA A 353 3.12 -16.80 2.06
CA ALA A 353 2.39 -16.78 3.32
C ALA A 353 1.39 -17.94 3.36
N LEU A 354 0.66 -18.18 2.26
CA LEU A 354 -0.26 -19.32 2.13
C LEU A 354 0.43 -20.68 1.94
N GLY A 355 1.76 -20.73 1.81
CA GLY A 355 2.53 -21.96 1.65
C GLY A 355 2.59 -22.46 0.22
N ASN A 356 2.57 -21.55 -0.77
CA ASN A 356 2.49 -21.86 -2.19
C ASN A 356 1.20 -22.60 -2.63
N ASP A 357 0.16 -22.55 -1.80
CA ASP A 357 -1.10 -23.21 -2.14
C ASP A 357 -1.93 -22.33 -3.08
N VAL A 358 -1.89 -22.67 -4.37
CA VAL A 358 -2.58 -21.94 -5.44
C VAL A 358 -4.09 -21.83 -5.17
N ASN A 359 -4.71 -22.87 -4.63
CA ASN A 359 -6.14 -22.88 -4.34
C ASN A 359 -6.49 -21.87 -3.23
N SER A 360 -5.74 -21.88 -2.12
CA SER A 360 -5.89 -20.89 -1.05
C SER A 360 -5.65 -19.48 -1.57
N TYR A 361 -4.69 -19.29 -2.48
CA TYR A 361 -4.38 -17.98 -3.04
C TYR A 361 -5.51 -17.44 -3.92
N ILE A 362 -6.05 -18.26 -4.82
CA ILE A 362 -7.23 -17.89 -5.62
C ILE A 362 -8.43 -17.63 -4.72
N LEU A 363 -8.63 -18.41 -3.65
CA LEU A 363 -9.72 -18.19 -2.70
C LEU A 363 -9.55 -16.87 -1.93
N ALA A 364 -8.33 -16.53 -1.51
CA ALA A 364 -8.03 -15.25 -0.89
C ALA A 364 -8.32 -14.07 -1.82
N ARG A 365 -7.93 -14.18 -3.10
CA ARG A 365 -8.21 -13.17 -4.14
C ARG A 365 -9.70 -13.08 -4.46
N LEU A 366 -10.42 -14.19 -4.45
CA LEU A 366 -11.87 -14.22 -4.60
C LEU A 366 -12.55 -13.45 -3.46
N ILE A 367 -12.13 -13.66 -2.21
CA ILE A 367 -12.60 -12.87 -1.06
C ILE A 367 -12.33 -11.38 -1.32
N GLN A 368 -11.10 -11.02 -1.70
CA GLN A 368 -10.72 -9.63 -1.95
C GLN A 368 -11.63 -8.94 -2.98
N VAL A 369 -11.86 -9.57 -4.15
CA VAL A 369 -12.64 -8.95 -5.23
C VAL A 369 -14.14 -8.89 -4.94
N LEU A 370 -14.65 -9.78 -4.08
CA LEU A 370 -16.06 -9.82 -3.68
C LEU A 370 -16.42 -8.79 -2.60
N LEU A 371 -15.45 -8.20 -1.89
CA LEU A 371 -15.73 -7.20 -0.87
C LEU A 371 -15.90 -5.79 -1.47
N PRO A 372 -16.69 -4.89 -0.84
CA PRO A 372 -16.81 -3.50 -1.26
C PRO A 372 -15.46 -2.78 -1.25
N GLY A 373 -15.18 -2.05 -2.33
CA GLY A 373 -13.92 -1.34 -2.52
C GLY A 373 -13.33 -1.62 -3.90
N VAL A 374 -12.30 -0.86 -4.26
CA VAL A 374 -11.55 -1.05 -5.50
C VAL A 374 -10.37 -1.99 -5.22
N PRO A 375 -10.32 -3.19 -5.83
CA PRO A 375 -9.24 -4.13 -5.55
C PRO A 375 -7.96 -3.73 -6.25
N GLN A 376 -6.89 -3.55 -5.49
CA GLN A 376 -5.54 -3.43 -5.98
C GLN A 376 -4.82 -4.78 -5.91
N VAL A 377 -4.13 -5.15 -6.99
CA VAL A 377 -3.33 -6.36 -7.09
C VAL A 377 -1.88 -5.96 -7.33
N TYR A 378 -1.00 -6.34 -6.42
CA TYR A 378 0.42 -6.08 -6.55
C TYR A 378 1.06 -7.04 -7.57
N TYR A 379 2.01 -6.52 -8.36
CA TYR A 379 2.54 -7.24 -9.53
C TYR A 379 3.19 -8.58 -9.21
N VAL A 380 3.85 -8.72 -8.05
CA VAL A 380 4.42 -10.01 -7.61
C VAL A 380 3.31 -11.03 -7.41
N GLY A 381 2.23 -10.64 -6.73
CA GLY A 381 1.07 -11.51 -6.53
C GLY A 381 0.34 -11.85 -7.83
N LEU A 382 0.18 -10.87 -8.73
CA LEU A 382 -0.44 -11.09 -10.03
C LEU A 382 0.25 -12.22 -10.81
N LEU A 383 1.59 -12.26 -10.79
CA LEU A 383 2.40 -13.22 -11.52
C LEU A 383 2.68 -14.52 -10.74
N GLY A 384 2.06 -14.72 -9.58
CA GLY A 384 2.31 -15.91 -8.76
C GLY A 384 3.72 -15.97 -8.18
N GLY A 385 4.30 -14.81 -7.89
CA GLY A 385 5.65 -14.65 -7.39
C GLY A 385 5.90 -15.36 -6.07
N ARG A 386 7.16 -15.74 -5.89
CA ARG A 386 7.70 -16.41 -4.71
C ARG A 386 8.66 -15.47 -4.00
N ASN A 387 8.98 -15.78 -2.75
CA ASN A 387 9.97 -15.06 -1.96
C ASN A 387 11.31 -14.97 -2.69
N ASP A 388 11.77 -13.76 -2.96
CA ASP A 388 13.04 -13.49 -3.61
C ASP A 388 14.17 -13.45 -2.58
N LEU A 389 14.66 -14.65 -2.24
CA LEU A 389 15.80 -14.78 -1.33
C LEU A 389 17.11 -14.27 -1.93
N ILE A 390 17.24 -14.27 -3.26
CA ILE A 390 18.45 -13.81 -3.94
C ILE A 390 18.54 -12.30 -3.75
N LEU A 391 17.47 -11.57 -4.10
CA LEU A 391 17.43 -10.12 -3.92
C LEU A 391 17.56 -9.73 -2.45
N LEU A 392 16.89 -10.44 -1.53
CA LEU A 392 17.06 -10.23 -0.09
C LEU A 392 18.53 -10.39 0.36
N ASP A 393 19.24 -11.40 -0.14
CA ASP A 393 20.64 -11.64 0.23
C ASP A 393 21.59 -10.61 -0.39
N GLU A 394 21.24 -10.06 -1.56
CA GLU A 394 22.00 -9.01 -2.23
C GLU A 394 21.80 -7.64 -1.58
N THR A 395 20.56 -7.22 -1.33
CA THR A 395 20.23 -5.86 -0.85
C THR A 395 20.21 -5.75 0.68
N ARG A 396 19.96 -6.86 1.39
CA ARG A 396 19.70 -6.89 2.84
C ARG A 396 18.48 -6.07 3.28
N VAL A 397 17.62 -5.65 2.35
CA VAL A 397 16.36 -4.97 2.64
C VAL A 397 15.26 -6.02 2.78
N GLY A 398 14.58 -6.06 3.92
CA GLY A 398 13.61 -7.10 4.21
C GLY A 398 12.47 -7.18 3.19
N ARG A 399 11.94 -6.02 2.80
CA ARG A 399 10.82 -5.89 1.86
C ARG A 399 11.15 -6.39 0.44
N ASP A 400 12.43 -6.43 0.06
CA ASP A 400 12.83 -6.91 -1.26
C ASP A 400 12.53 -8.40 -1.49
N ILE A 401 12.28 -9.18 -0.43
CA ILE A 401 11.74 -10.55 -0.57
C ILE A 401 10.44 -10.59 -1.40
N ASN A 402 9.69 -9.48 -1.43
CA ASN A 402 8.45 -9.31 -2.18
C ASN A 402 8.57 -8.18 -3.24
N ARG A 403 9.75 -7.93 -3.80
CA ARG A 403 9.94 -6.88 -4.83
C ARG A 403 10.83 -7.36 -6.00
N HIS A 404 10.61 -8.60 -6.44
CA HIS A 404 11.36 -9.24 -7.53
C HIS A 404 11.38 -8.41 -8.83
N TYR A 405 12.48 -8.50 -9.58
CA TYR A 405 12.63 -7.91 -10.91
C TYR A 405 12.29 -8.96 -11.98
N TYR A 406 11.11 -8.88 -12.57
CA TYR A 406 10.69 -9.81 -13.63
C TYR A 406 11.32 -9.43 -14.96
N THR A 407 12.05 -10.36 -15.55
CA THR A 407 12.47 -10.28 -16.95
C THR A 407 11.29 -10.50 -17.89
N PRO A 408 11.35 -10.01 -19.15
CA PRO A 408 10.31 -10.29 -20.14
C PRO A 408 10.01 -11.78 -20.32
N GLN A 409 11.02 -12.65 -20.22
CA GLN A 409 10.85 -14.10 -20.33
C GLN A 409 10.11 -14.70 -19.13
N GLU A 410 10.37 -14.22 -17.90
CA GLU A 410 9.65 -14.66 -16.71
C GLU A 410 8.18 -14.24 -16.77
N ILE A 411 7.87 -13.04 -17.26
CA ILE A 411 6.47 -12.59 -17.44
C ILE A 411 5.75 -13.50 -18.43
N LEU A 412 6.34 -13.77 -19.60
CA LEU A 412 5.76 -14.68 -20.58
C LEU A 412 5.54 -16.08 -19.99
N SER A 413 6.50 -16.58 -19.21
CA SER A 413 6.37 -17.89 -18.57
C SER A 413 5.30 -17.90 -17.47
N ALA A 414 5.15 -16.81 -16.72
CA ALA A 414 4.12 -16.65 -15.70
C ALA A 414 2.72 -16.58 -16.31
N LEU A 415 2.56 -15.86 -17.43
CA LEU A 415 1.29 -15.76 -18.18
C LEU A 415 0.76 -17.12 -18.66
N ASP A 416 1.65 -18.09 -18.90
CA ASP A 416 1.29 -19.46 -19.29
C ASP A 416 0.90 -20.36 -18.10
N THR A 417 0.94 -19.85 -16.86
CA THR A 417 0.57 -20.64 -15.68
C THR A 417 -0.95 -20.61 -15.42
N PRO A 418 -1.55 -21.72 -14.94
CA PRO A 418 -2.96 -21.75 -14.58
C PRO A 418 -3.35 -20.73 -13.51
N LEU A 419 -2.42 -20.37 -12.62
CA LEU A 419 -2.64 -19.38 -11.57
C LEU A 419 -2.87 -17.99 -12.18
N VAL A 420 -1.96 -17.54 -13.05
CA VAL A 420 -2.05 -16.20 -13.66
C VAL A 420 -3.24 -16.10 -14.61
N GLU A 421 -3.53 -17.17 -15.37
CA GLU A 421 -4.74 -17.24 -16.19
C GLU A 421 -6.02 -17.06 -15.34
N GLN A 422 -6.14 -17.81 -14.24
CA GLN A 422 -7.28 -17.70 -13.32
C GLN A 422 -7.38 -16.32 -12.67
N MET A 423 -6.24 -15.73 -12.27
CA MET A 423 -6.18 -14.38 -11.72
C MET A 423 -6.69 -13.34 -12.72
N LEU A 424 -6.20 -13.35 -13.97
CA LEU A 424 -6.64 -12.40 -14.99
C LEU A 424 -8.13 -12.56 -15.33
N ASN A 425 -8.63 -13.80 -15.36
CA ASN A 425 -10.05 -14.05 -15.58
C ASN A 425 -10.92 -13.56 -14.41
N LEU A 426 -10.49 -13.77 -13.17
CA LEU A 426 -11.15 -13.24 -11.98
C LEU A 426 -11.23 -11.71 -12.00
N LEU A 427 -10.14 -11.06 -12.40
CA LEU A 427 -10.06 -9.59 -12.46
C LEU A 427 -10.90 -9.02 -13.61
N ARG A 428 -10.90 -9.65 -14.80
CA ARG A 428 -11.80 -9.28 -15.91
C ARG A 428 -13.27 -9.41 -15.49
N TRP A 429 -13.63 -10.50 -14.82
CA TRP A 429 -14.97 -10.67 -14.28
C TRP A 429 -15.33 -9.57 -13.27
N ARG A 430 -14.42 -9.22 -12.36
CA ARG A 430 -14.61 -8.12 -11.40
C ARG A 430 -14.73 -6.75 -12.08
N ALA A 431 -14.02 -6.53 -13.18
CA ALA A 431 -14.05 -5.28 -13.94
C ALA A 431 -15.36 -5.10 -14.73
N GLU A 432 -15.90 -6.20 -15.28
CA GLU A 432 -17.01 -6.16 -16.22
C GLU A 432 -18.39 -6.43 -15.57
N HIS A 433 -18.45 -7.24 -14.51
CA HIS A 433 -19.74 -7.71 -14.00
C HIS A 433 -20.55 -6.56 -13.34
N PRO A 434 -21.76 -6.24 -13.83
CA PRO A 434 -22.47 -5.04 -13.43
C PRO A 434 -22.94 -5.02 -11.97
N ALA A 435 -23.09 -6.19 -11.33
CA ALA A 435 -23.53 -6.28 -9.93
C ALA A 435 -22.58 -5.58 -8.94
N PHE A 436 -21.28 -5.47 -9.26
CA PHE A 436 -20.30 -4.76 -8.42
C PHE A 436 -20.54 -3.24 -8.35
N GLY A 437 -21.41 -2.69 -9.22
CA GLY A 437 -21.92 -1.33 -9.11
C GLY A 437 -23.26 -1.22 -8.37
N GLY A 438 -23.64 -2.24 -7.60
CA GLY A 438 -24.89 -2.31 -6.84
C GLY A 438 -24.69 -2.39 -5.33
N ASP A 439 -25.63 -3.02 -4.65
CA ASP A 439 -25.65 -3.17 -3.20
C ASP A 439 -24.98 -4.48 -2.78
N PHE A 440 -24.12 -4.41 -1.76
CA PHE A 440 -23.45 -5.54 -1.15
C PHE A 440 -24.16 -5.99 0.14
N GLU A 441 -24.21 -7.30 0.35
CA GLU A 441 -24.75 -7.93 1.54
C GLU A 441 -23.82 -9.06 2.01
N LEU A 442 -23.43 -9.02 3.29
CA LEU A 442 -22.93 -10.19 4.01
C LEU A 442 -24.15 -10.96 4.54
N ILE A 443 -24.41 -12.16 4.00
CA ILE A 443 -25.57 -12.95 4.40
C ILE A 443 -25.33 -13.46 5.83
N ALA A 444 -26.24 -13.08 6.73
CA ALA A 444 -26.18 -13.46 8.14
C ALA A 444 -26.32 -14.99 8.34
N ASP A 445 -25.89 -15.47 9.51
CA ASP A 445 -26.03 -16.86 9.96
C ASP A 445 -25.31 -17.94 9.11
N SER A 446 -24.32 -17.56 8.29
CA SER A 446 -23.47 -18.55 7.62
C SER A 446 -22.58 -19.29 8.64
N PRO A 447 -22.28 -20.59 8.43
CA PRO A 447 -21.41 -21.36 9.32
C PRO A 447 -20.07 -20.67 9.62
N GLN A 448 -19.45 -20.99 10.76
CA GLN A 448 -18.19 -20.38 11.19
C GLN A 448 -17.07 -20.48 10.14
N HIS A 449 -16.99 -21.58 9.41
CA HIS A 449 -15.99 -21.81 8.36
C HIS A 449 -16.43 -21.31 6.97
N GLN A 450 -17.57 -20.63 6.87
CA GLN A 450 -18.12 -20.17 5.60
C GLN A 450 -18.41 -18.66 5.56
N LEU A 451 -18.13 -18.06 4.41
CA LEU A 451 -18.48 -16.68 4.08
C LEU A 451 -19.52 -16.70 2.96
N HIS A 452 -20.68 -16.09 3.21
CA HIS A 452 -21.78 -15.99 2.24
C HIS A 452 -21.96 -14.53 1.84
N LEU A 453 -21.67 -14.20 0.59
CA LEU A 453 -21.66 -12.83 0.08
C LEU A 453 -22.66 -12.67 -1.06
N ARG A 454 -23.29 -11.49 -1.15
CA ARG A 454 -24.18 -11.15 -2.24
C ARG A 454 -23.93 -9.75 -2.77
N TRP A 455 -23.96 -9.60 -4.09
CA TRP A 455 -24.09 -8.31 -4.77
C TRP A 455 -25.39 -8.29 -5.56
N THR A 456 -26.14 -7.19 -5.52
CA THR A 456 -27.37 -7.02 -6.31
C THR A 456 -27.42 -5.66 -6.98
N ARG A 457 -27.87 -5.62 -8.23
CA ARG A 457 -28.12 -4.39 -8.96
C ARG A 457 -29.43 -4.49 -9.71
N ALA A 458 -30.27 -3.47 -9.61
CA ALA A 458 -31.59 -3.46 -10.25
C ALA A 458 -31.54 -3.06 -11.73
N ASN A 459 -30.59 -2.21 -12.14
CA ASN A 459 -30.48 -1.74 -13.53
C ASN A 459 -29.00 -1.59 -13.99
N PRO A 460 -28.51 -2.43 -14.91
CA PRO A 460 -29.19 -3.64 -15.40
C PRO A 460 -29.44 -4.62 -14.24
N LEU A 461 -30.42 -5.51 -14.39
CA LEU A 461 -30.67 -6.57 -13.41
C LEU A 461 -29.43 -7.47 -13.36
N ALA A 462 -28.73 -7.49 -12.23
CA ALA A 462 -27.58 -8.34 -12.04
C ALA A 462 -27.45 -8.77 -10.58
N GLU A 463 -26.97 -9.99 -10.37
CA GLU A 463 -26.77 -10.55 -9.03
C GLU A 463 -25.55 -11.45 -9.01
N ILE A 464 -24.83 -11.46 -7.89
CA ILE A 464 -23.81 -12.46 -7.58
C ILE A 464 -24.15 -12.99 -6.19
N THR A 465 -24.23 -14.31 -6.02
CA THR A 465 -24.23 -14.97 -4.72
C THR A 465 -23.02 -15.90 -4.63
N ALA A 466 -22.19 -15.71 -3.61
CA ALA A 466 -20.99 -16.51 -3.39
C ALA A 466 -21.03 -17.19 -2.02
N VAL A 467 -20.71 -18.48 -2.01
CA VAL A 467 -20.47 -19.28 -0.80
C VAL A 467 -19.02 -19.74 -0.83
N ILE A 468 -18.22 -19.26 0.12
CA ILE A 468 -16.82 -19.63 0.30
C ILE A 468 -16.72 -20.48 1.56
N ASP A 469 -16.10 -21.66 1.45
CA ASP A 469 -15.93 -22.63 2.53
C ASP A 469 -14.44 -22.86 2.77
N LEU A 470 -13.96 -22.34 3.90
CA LEU A 470 -12.54 -22.36 4.28
C LEU A 470 -12.10 -23.68 4.92
N ALA A 471 -13.05 -24.52 5.36
CA ALA A 471 -12.71 -25.85 5.88
C ALA A 471 -12.31 -26.79 4.73
N ASP A 472 -13.01 -26.69 3.60
CA ASP A 472 -12.76 -27.49 2.40
C ASP A 472 -11.95 -26.74 1.31
N LEU A 473 -11.61 -25.47 1.54
CA LEU A 473 -10.95 -24.57 0.59
C LEU A 473 -11.64 -24.52 -0.79
N ARG A 474 -12.97 -24.38 -0.76
CA ARG A 474 -13.83 -24.37 -1.96
C ARG A 474 -14.72 -23.14 -2.01
N PHE A 475 -15.25 -22.85 -3.19
CA PHE A 475 -16.28 -21.85 -3.38
C PHE A 475 -17.35 -22.32 -4.38
N SER A 476 -18.53 -21.72 -4.28
CA SER A 476 -19.58 -21.75 -5.29
C SER A 476 -20.05 -20.32 -5.52
N ILE A 477 -20.08 -19.90 -6.79
CA ILE A 477 -20.57 -18.59 -7.22
C ILE A 477 -21.70 -18.84 -8.21
N SER A 478 -22.86 -18.22 -7.98
CA SER A 478 -23.88 -18.02 -9.00
C SER A 478 -23.89 -16.54 -9.35
N ASP A 479 -23.69 -16.23 -10.63
CA ASP A 479 -23.76 -14.87 -11.15
C ASP A 479 -24.79 -14.78 -12.27
N ARG A 480 -25.52 -13.67 -12.31
CA ARG A 480 -26.64 -13.45 -13.21
C ARG A 480 -26.60 -12.04 -13.78
N VAL A 481 -26.85 -11.92 -15.10
CA VAL A 481 -27.10 -10.66 -15.79
C VAL A 481 -28.33 -10.82 -16.70
N GLY A 482 -29.41 -10.10 -16.38
CA GLY A 482 -30.70 -10.29 -17.03
C GLY A 482 -31.24 -11.70 -16.81
N ASP A 483 -31.51 -12.41 -17.90
CA ASP A 483 -32.02 -13.80 -17.89
C ASP A 483 -30.91 -14.86 -17.97
N VAL A 484 -29.64 -14.46 -18.04
CA VAL A 484 -28.49 -15.38 -18.12
C VAL A 484 -27.91 -15.57 -16.72
N GLU A 485 -27.86 -16.82 -16.26
CA GLU A 485 -27.24 -17.24 -15.01
C GLU A 485 -26.12 -18.25 -15.28
N VAL A 486 -24.97 -18.06 -14.63
CA VAL A 486 -23.81 -18.93 -14.68
C VAL A 486 -23.47 -19.36 -13.26
N THR A 487 -23.25 -20.66 -13.06
CA THR A 487 -22.81 -21.20 -11.78
C THR A 487 -21.41 -21.79 -11.94
N THR A 488 -20.48 -21.29 -11.15
CA THR A 488 -19.09 -21.78 -11.07
C THR A 488 -18.86 -22.39 -9.70
N THR A 489 -18.31 -23.60 -9.66
CA THR A 489 -17.95 -24.28 -8.41
C THR A 489 -16.50 -24.75 -8.52
N SER A 490 -15.69 -24.49 -7.50
CA SER A 490 -14.36 -25.11 -7.41
C SER A 490 -14.50 -26.56 -6.98
N PHE A 491 -13.97 -27.49 -7.78
CA PHE A 491 -13.89 -28.89 -7.37
C PHE A 491 -12.59 -29.13 -6.62
N LYS A 492 -12.64 -29.95 -5.57
CA LYS A 492 -11.42 -30.49 -4.96
C LYS A 492 -10.75 -31.37 -6.01
N SER A 493 -9.54 -31.01 -6.42
CA SER A 493 -8.68 -31.93 -7.15
C SER A 493 -8.37 -33.09 -6.20
N ASP A 494 -8.83 -34.30 -6.53
CA ASP A 494 -8.51 -35.54 -5.78
C ASP A 494 -7.03 -35.95 -5.88
N ALA A 495 -6.16 -35.12 -6.46
CA ALA A 495 -4.73 -35.31 -6.48
C ALA A 495 -4.09 -34.55 -5.31
N ASP A 496 -4.08 -35.17 -4.13
CA ASP A 496 -2.99 -35.14 -3.14
C ASP A 496 -3.46 -35.81 -1.83
N HIS A 497 -3.27 -37.13 -1.79
CA HIS A 497 -3.28 -37.96 -0.58
C HIS A 497 -1.91 -38.60 -0.40
#